data_AF-A0AA41WWF8-F1
#
_entry.id   AF-A0AA41WWF8-F1
#
_cell.length_a   1.000
_cell.length_b   1.000
_cell.length_c   1.000
_cell.angle_alpha   90.00
_cell.angle_beta   90.00
_cell.angle_gamma   90.00
#
_symmetry.space_group_name_H-M   'P 1'
#
loop_
_entity.id
_entity.type
_entity.pdbx_description
1 polymer ?
#
loop_
_entity_poly.entity_id
_entity_poly.type
_entity_poly.pdbx_seq_one_letter_code
_entity_poly.pdbx_strand_id
1 'polypeptide(L)'
;MLGCSGQSELESATQDYAERITRVINIDIDIGQPAISLSYPEAPERVLTIPDKTLKLSEFYAINNCPLAPLIAQRNTALGKVETPSRRYVYELNVLNALAICAEQVDESETRIQQKLTDLTSHKTSQISMVRAKLLQDSEAIRLGTGFSRAFLAPNDSKTSQGFTETLLALEFLSSLANDTSVSYEELETHLESLEKYRLLAVMWRTQQYISNTLPAITTALDQYATEMNCSVQTTDKTEILDNILNMFFVNKIQAIGGQLNAYHYQFKPLIEELLNEPFLASSVKTYWHTQTHDEFTKYQNTIKQHVQAWQNIREQCS
;
A
#
# COMPACT_ATOMS: atom_id res chain seq x y z
N MET A 1 -22.79 0.90 20.80
CA MET A 1 -22.29 2.28 20.85
C MET A 1 -21.30 2.47 19.72
N LEU A 2 -21.73 3.12 18.64
CA LEU A 2 -20.83 3.56 17.57
C LEU A 2 -20.10 4.79 18.11
N GLY A 3 -18.85 4.62 18.54
CA GLY A 3 -18.01 5.77 18.87
C GLY A 3 -17.74 6.56 17.61
N CYS A 4 -18.22 7.80 17.54
CA CYS A 4 -17.71 8.79 16.61
C CYS A 4 -16.22 8.97 16.91
N SER A 5 -15.34 8.41 16.08
CA SER A 5 -13.96 8.88 16.02
C SER A 5 -14.01 10.37 15.69
N GLY A 6 -13.45 11.22 16.54
CA GLY A 6 -13.35 12.66 16.29
C GLY A 6 -12.65 12.95 14.95
N GLN A 7 -12.88 14.15 14.41
CA GLN A 7 -12.15 14.62 13.22
C GLN A 7 -10.65 14.53 13.44
N SER A 8 -9.92 14.09 12.41
CA SER A 8 -8.46 14.08 12.43
C SER A 8 -7.88 15.50 12.44
N GLU A 9 -6.57 15.61 12.74
CA GLU A 9 -5.87 16.89 12.66
C GLU A 9 -5.89 17.47 11.24
N LEU A 10 -5.71 16.64 10.21
CA LEU A 10 -5.77 17.07 8.82
C LEU A 10 -7.16 17.62 8.46
N GLU A 11 -8.21 16.91 8.85
CA GLU A 11 -9.60 17.35 8.59
C GLU A 11 -9.89 18.67 9.30
N SER A 12 -9.58 18.75 10.60
CA SER A 12 -9.79 19.95 11.40
C SER A 12 -9.00 21.13 10.86
N ALA A 13 -7.73 20.93 10.50
CA ALA A 13 -6.89 21.98 9.94
C ALA A 13 -7.40 22.47 8.58
N THR A 14 -7.92 21.59 7.74
CA THR A 14 -8.46 21.95 6.41
C THR A 14 -9.77 22.71 6.54
N GLN A 15 -10.64 22.30 7.46
CA GLN A 15 -11.90 23.00 7.76
C GLN A 15 -11.64 24.39 8.33
N ASP A 16 -10.79 24.49 9.37
CA ASP A 16 -10.40 25.77 9.95
C ASP A 16 -9.77 26.69 8.89
N TYR A 17 -8.94 26.13 8.01
CA TYR A 17 -8.31 26.87 6.94
C TYR A 17 -9.34 27.49 5.98
N ALA A 18 -10.28 26.68 5.48
CA ALA A 18 -11.35 27.14 4.59
C ALA A 18 -12.22 28.22 5.25
N GLU A 19 -12.61 28.02 6.52
CA GLU A 19 -13.43 28.99 7.26
C GLU A 19 -12.72 30.32 7.49
N ARG A 20 -11.42 30.27 7.82
CA ARG A 20 -10.62 31.48 8.06
C ARG A 20 -10.41 32.27 6.77
N ILE A 21 -10.13 31.60 5.66
CA ILE A 21 -10.03 32.25 4.35
C ILE A 21 -11.37 32.89 3.97
N THR A 22 -12.48 32.15 4.07
CA THR A 22 -13.85 32.64 3.78
C THR A 22 -14.12 33.97 4.49
N ARG A 23 -13.80 34.07 5.79
CA ARG A 23 -14.03 35.30 6.59
C ARG A 23 -13.23 36.52 6.12
N VAL A 24 -12.08 36.32 5.49
CA VAL A 24 -11.21 37.42 5.07
C VAL A 24 -11.50 37.87 3.64
N ILE A 25 -11.68 36.91 2.72
CA ILE A 25 -11.92 37.19 1.31
C ILE A 25 -13.41 37.38 0.98
N ASN A 26 -14.32 36.99 1.89
CA ASN A 26 -15.77 37.08 1.74
C ASN A 26 -16.31 36.31 0.53
N ILE A 27 -15.74 35.13 0.28
CA ILE A 27 -16.17 34.15 -0.72
C ILE A 27 -16.46 32.85 0.04
N ASP A 28 -17.66 32.30 -0.11
CA ASP A 28 -18.03 31.04 0.55
C ASP A 28 -17.23 29.87 -0.03
N ILE A 29 -16.58 29.11 0.84
CA ILE A 29 -15.79 27.92 0.47
C ILE A 29 -16.48 26.69 1.06
N ASP A 30 -17.03 25.84 0.18
CA ASP A 30 -17.51 24.51 0.55
C ASP A 30 -16.47 23.45 0.15
N ILE A 31 -15.74 22.92 1.13
CA ILE A 31 -14.80 21.81 0.93
C ILE A 31 -15.50 20.43 0.99
N GLY A 32 -16.78 20.40 1.30
CA GLY A 32 -17.58 19.19 1.45
C GLY A 32 -17.02 18.20 2.47
N GLN A 33 -17.41 16.94 2.32
CA GLN A 33 -16.84 15.79 3.02
C GLN A 33 -16.54 14.71 1.98
N PRO A 34 -15.32 14.64 1.42
CA PRO A 34 -15.04 13.75 0.31
C PRO A 34 -15.23 12.29 0.72
N ALA A 35 -16.03 11.56 -0.05
CA ALA A 35 -16.22 10.12 0.13
C ALA A 35 -14.99 9.36 -0.37
N ILE A 36 -13.94 9.31 0.45
CA ILE A 36 -12.70 8.62 0.11
C ILE A 36 -12.85 7.13 0.43
N SER A 37 -12.81 6.30 -0.62
CA SER A 37 -12.80 4.85 -0.52
C SER A 37 -11.58 4.27 -1.23
N LEU A 38 -10.78 3.52 -0.49
CA LEU A 38 -9.71 2.70 -1.05
C LEU A 38 -10.32 1.33 -1.39
N SER A 39 -10.82 1.19 -2.61
CA SER A 39 -11.51 -0.04 -3.02
C SER A 39 -10.49 -1.04 -3.54
N TYR A 40 -9.85 -1.77 -2.62
CA TYR A 40 -8.99 -2.90 -3.01
C TYR A 40 -9.83 -3.91 -3.81
N PRO A 41 -9.31 -4.48 -4.91
CA PRO A 41 -10.07 -5.42 -5.74
C PRO A 41 -10.72 -6.55 -4.94
N GLU A 42 -11.98 -6.84 -5.25
CA GLU A 42 -12.73 -7.89 -4.59
C GLU A 42 -12.27 -9.28 -5.03
N ALA A 43 -12.60 -10.32 -4.25
CA ALA A 43 -12.14 -11.68 -4.53
C ALA A 43 -12.35 -12.17 -6.00
N PRO A 44 -13.49 -11.88 -6.68
CA PRO A 44 -13.69 -12.27 -8.07
C PRO A 44 -12.75 -11.57 -9.08
N GLU A 45 -12.22 -10.40 -8.74
CA GLU A 45 -11.35 -9.60 -9.62
C GLU A 45 -9.88 -10.03 -9.55
N ARG A 46 -9.56 -10.94 -8.63
CA ARG A 46 -8.20 -11.42 -8.31
C ARG A 46 -8.17 -12.94 -8.20
N VAL A 47 -8.99 -13.59 -9.01
CA VAL A 47 -8.93 -15.04 -9.19
C VAL A 47 -7.60 -15.39 -9.85
N LEU A 48 -6.86 -16.30 -9.22
CA LEU A 48 -5.67 -16.91 -9.78
C LEU A 48 -5.74 -18.40 -9.47
N THR A 49 -5.79 -19.23 -10.51
CA THR A 49 -5.83 -20.69 -10.36
C THR A 49 -4.41 -21.23 -10.50
N ILE A 50 -3.94 -21.92 -9.46
CA ILE A 50 -2.67 -22.63 -9.49
C ILE A 50 -2.96 -24.08 -9.92
N PRO A 51 -2.41 -24.57 -11.05
CA PRO A 51 -2.67 -25.93 -11.49
C PRO A 51 -2.18 -26.96 -10.48
N ASP A 52 -3.04 -27.87 -10.02
CA ASP A 52 -2.57 -28.94 -9.15
C ASP A 52 -1.93 -30.07 -9.96
N LYS A 53 -0.83 -30.64 -9.46
CA LYS A 53 -0.24 -31.89 -9.95
C LYS A 53 -0.28 -32.92 -8.84
N THR A 54 -1.07 -33.97 -9.05
CA THR A 54 -1.23 -35.07 -8.09
C THR A 54 -0.23 -36.18 -8.37
N LEU A 55 0.26 -36.79 -7.30
CA LEU A 55 1.02 -38.04 -7.36
C LEU A 55 0.05 -39.22 -7.24
N LYS A 56 0.26 -40.25 -8.07
CA LYS A 56 -0.43 -41.53 -7.86
C LYS A 56 0.06 -42.17 -6.58
N LEU A 57 -0.79 -42.95 -5.91
CA LEU A 57 -0.42 -43.63 -4.66
C LEU A 57 0.83 -44.52 -4.80
N SER A 58 0.97 -45.23 -5.92
CA SER A 58 2.17 -46.03 -6.20
C SER A 58 3.44 -45.19 -6.35
N GLU A 59 3.32 -43.97 -6.89
CA GLU A 59 4.44 -43.03 -7.04
C GLU A 59 4.82 -42.43 -5.68
N PHE A 60 3.84 -42.18 -4.81
CA PHE A 60 4.06 -41.73 -3.44
C PHE A 60 4.86 -42.75 -2.62
N TYR A 61 4.53 -44.05 -2.71
CA TYR A 61 5.29 -45.08 -2.00
C TYR A 61 6.73 -45.23 -2.49
N ALA A 62 6.99 -44.93 -3.78
CA ALA A 62 8.32 -45.01 -4.37
C ALA A 62 9.29 -43.93 -3.84
N ILE A 63 8.76 -42.84 -3.24
CA ILE A 63 9.55 -41.72 -2.69
C ILE A 63 9.57 -41.70 -1.15
N ASN A 64 9.22 -42.81 -0.51
CA ASN A 64 9.04 -42.88 0.96
C ASN A 64 10.31 -42.65 1.78
N ASN A 65 11.50 -42.77 1.18
CA ASN A 65 12.77 -42.59 1.88
C ASN A 65 13.25 -41.12 1.93
N CYS A 66 12.38 -40.17 1.63
CA CYS A 66 12.74 -38.75 1.57
C CYS A 66 11.69 -37.85 2.28
N PRO A 67 12.03 -36.59 2.57
CA PRO A 67 11.21 -35.71 3.43
C PRO A 67 9.90 -35.20 2.79
N LEU A 68 9.53 -35.69 1.60
CA LEU A 68 8.33 -35.21 0.89
C LEU A 68 7.01 -35.77 1.47
N ALA A 69 7.04 -36.98 2.03
CA ALA A 69 5.82 -37.64 2.50
C ALA A 69 5.04 -36.87 3.58
N PRO A 70 5.69 -36.33 4.64
CA PRO A 70 5.01 -35.49 5.64
C PRO A 70 4.33 -34.25 5.05
N LEU A 71 4.96 -33.59 4.06
CA LEU A 71 4.41 -32.39 3.43
C LEU A 71 3.16 -32.71 2.61
N ILE A 72 3.18 -33.80 1.83
CA ILE A 72 2.00 -34.27 1.10
C ILE A 72 0.86 -34.60 2.08
N ALA A 73 1.16 -35.26 3.20
CA ALA A 73 0.18 -35.56 4.22
C ALA A 73 -0.42 -34.28 4.83
N GLN A 74 0.41 -33.30 5.18
CA GLN A 74 -0.01 -31.98 5.66
C GLN A 74 -0.99 -31.33 4.68
N ARG A 75 -0.66 -31.28 3.38
CA ARG A 75 -1.50 -30.69 2.33
C ARG A 75 -2.86 -31.36 2.20
N ASN A 76 -2.94 -32.67 2.44
CA ASN A 76 -4.17 -33.45 2.31
C ASN A 76 -5.12 -33.31 3.51
N THR A 77 -4.65 -32.75 4.63
CA THR A 77 -5.50 -32.48 5.80
C THR A 77 -6.56 -31.41 5.48
N ALA A 78 -7.63 -31.36 6.28
CA ALA A 78 -8.64 -30.31 6.15
C ALA A 78 -8.03 -28.91 6.32
N LEU A 79 -7.13 -28.74 7.30
CA LEU A 79 -6.41 -27.49 7.53
C LEU A 79 -5.50 -27.14 6.35
N GLY A 80 -4.79 -28.14 5.82
CA GLY A 80 -3.93 -28.04 4.63
C GLY A 80 -4.67 -27.56 3.38
N LYS A 81 -6.00 -27.78 3.28
CA LYS A 81 -6.82 -27.32 2.15
C LYS A 81 -7.21 -25.85 2.23
N VAL A 82 -7.19 -25.26 3.43
CA VAL A 82 -7.66 -23.89 3.71
C VAL A 82 -6.56 -23.02 4.34
N GLU A 83 -5.29 -23.36 4.12
CA GLU A 83 -4.15 -22.58 4.63
C GLU A 83 -4.18 -21.13 4.13
N THR A 84 -3.70 -20.23 4.99
CA THR A 84 -3.48 -18.82 4.62
C THR A 84 -2.47 -18.72 3.48
N PRO A 85 -2.50 -17.63 2.68
CA PRO A 85 -1.53 -17.43 1.61
C PRO A 85 -0.07 -17.47 2.08
N SER A 86 0.24 -16.95 3.27
CA SER A 86 1.56 -17.01 3.89
C SER A 86 2.02 -18.43 4.23
N ARG A 87 1.16 -19.22 4.88
CA ARG A 87 1.44 -20.64 5.16
C ARG A 87 1.61 -21.42 3.87
N ARG A 88 0.77 -21.17 2.86
CA ARG A 88 0.87 -21.81 1.54
C ARG A 88 2.20 -21.48 0.88
N TYR A 89 2.66 -20.23 0.92
CA TYR A 89 3.92 -19.83 0.32
C TYR A 89 5.12 -20.56 0.95
N VAL A 90 5.23 -20.53 2.27
CA VAL A 90 6.31 -21.24 2.99
C VAL A 90 6.23 -22.75 2.79
N TYR A 91 5.02 -23.32 2.75
CA TYR A 91 4.81 -24.73 2.44
C TYR A 91 5.40 -25.11 1.06
N GLU A 92 5.14 -24.30 0.02
CA GLU A 92 5.64 -24.61 -1.33
C GLU A 92 7.18 -24.48 -1.43
N LEU A 93 7.79 -23.56 -0.68
CA LEU A 93 9.25 -23.50 -0.53
C LEU A 93 9.80 -24.75 0.17
N ASN A 94 9.16 -25.20 1.25
CA ASN A 94 9.52 -26.44 1.94
C ASN A 94 9.38 -27.67 1.04
N VAL A 95 8.36 -27.71 0.17
CA VAL A 95 8.20 -28.77 -0.83
C VAL A 95 9.36 -28.76 -1.83
N LEU A 96 9.78 -27.59 -2.32
CA LEU A 96 10.93 -27.48 -3.23
C LEU A 96 12.22 -27.94 -2.56
N ASN A 97 12.47 -27.53 -1.32
CA ASN A 97 13.63 -27.98 -0.55
C ASN A 97 13.59 -29.51 -0.32
N ALA A 98 12.42 -30.06 0.05
CA ALA A 98 12.26 -31.49 0.22
C ALA A 98 12.50 -32.25 -1.08
N LEU A 99 12.00 -31.75 -2.23
CA LEU A 99 12.24 -32.35 -3.54
C LEU A 99 13.72 -32.35 -3.92
N ALA A 100 14.48 -31.30 -3.58
CA ALA A 100 15.92 -31.25 -3.78
C ALA A 100 16.63 -32.35 -2.97
N ILE A 101 16.30 -32.48 -1.68
CA ILE A 101 16.83 -33.54 -0.81
C ILE A 101 16.45 -34.93 -1.35
N CYS A 102 15.20 -35.11 -1.80
CA CYS A 102 14.76 -36.38 -2.40
C CYS A 102 15.58 -36.73 -3.65
N ALA A 103 15.92 -35.76 -4.49
CA ALA A 103 16.69 -36.01 -5.70
C ALA A 103 18.11 -36.50 -5.41
N GLU A 104 18.71 -36.06 -4.30
CA GLU A 104 20.04 -36.52 -3.84
C GLU A 104 20.01 -37.90 -3.18
N GLN A 105 18.88 -38.30 -2.59
CA GLN A 105 18.75 -39.54 -1.81
C GLN A 105 18.27 -40.75 -2.63
N VAL A 106 17.69 -40.52 -3.82
CA VAL A 106 17.22 -41.61 -4.68
C VAL A 106 18.39 -42.26 -5.42
N ASP A 107 18.45 -43.60 -5.38
CA ASP A 107 19.44 -44.40 -6.08
C ASP A 107 19.48 -44.07 -7.59
N GLU A 108 20.67 -43.92 -8.15
CA GLU A 108 20.88 -43.61 -9.58
C GLU A 108 20.31 -44.67 -10.53
N SER A 109 20.18 -45.91 -10.07
CA SER A 109 19.54 -46.98 -10.83
C SER A 109 18.02 -46.81 -10.97
N GLU A 110 17.38 -46.05 -10.08
CA GLU A 110 15.93 -45.78 -10.06
C GLU A 110 15.55 -44.61 -10.99
N THR A 111 15.97 -44.71 -12.26
CA THR A 111 15.80 -43.68 -13.31
C THR A 111 14.37 -43.15 -13.43
N ARG A 112 13.35 -43.99 -13.25
CA ARG A 112 11.94 -43.58 -13.31
C ARG A 112 11.55 -42.65 -12.15
N ILE A 113 12.09 -42.88 -10.96
CA ILE A 113 11.81 -42.06 -9.76
C ILE A 113 12.55 -40.73 -9.91
N GLN A 114 13.81 -40.75 -10.37
CA GLN A 114 14.57 -39.53 -10.65
C GLN A 114 13.86 -38.63 -11.66
N GLN A 115 13.45 -39.18 -12.81
CA GLN A 115 12.69 -38.43 -13.83
C GLN A 115 11.44 -37.79 -13.22
N LYS A 116 10.74 -38.51 -12.34
CA LYS A 116 9.52 -38.01 -11.71
C LYS A 116 9.81 -36.87 -10.73
N LEU A 117 10.87 -36.97 -9.93
CA LEU A 117 11.30 -35.90 -9.03
C LEU A 117 11.68 -34.66 -9.83
N THR A 118 12.44 -34.81 -10.92
CA THR A 118 12.76 -33.70 -11.83
C THR A 118 11.49 -33.05 -12.38
N ASP A 119 10.54 -33.84 -12.89
CA ASP A 119 9.27 -33.34 -13.42
C ASP A 119 8.39 -32.65 -12.36
N LEU A 120 8.47 -33.07 -11.10
CA LEU A 120 7.75 -32.43 -9.99
C LEU A 120 8.43 -31.12 -9.59
N THR A 121 9.76 -31.13 -9.46
CA THR A 121 10.56 -29.93 -9.15
C THR A 121 10.33 -28.87 -10.20
N SER A 122 10.51 -29.17 -11.50
CA SER A 122 10.27 -28.19 -12.57
C SER A 122 8.84 -27.65 -12.54
N HIS A 123 7.86 -28.50 -12.27
CA HIS A 123 6.46 -28.05 -12.15
C HIS A 123 6.26 -27.12 -10.95
N LYS A 124 6.74 -27.49 -9.75
CA LYS A 124 6.60 -26.68 -8.54
C LYS A 124 7.38 -25.37 -8.62
N THR A 125 8.58 -25.38 -9.17
CA THR A 125 9.38 -24.18 -9.41
C THR A 125 8.64 -23.22 -10.35
N SER A 126 7.99 -23.73 -11.41
CA SER A 126 7.21 -22.89 -12.33
C SER A 126 6.01 -22.19 -11.67
N GLN A 127 5.54 -22.70 -10.52
CA GLN A 127 4.37 -22.18 -9.81
C GLN A 127 4.70 -21.19 -8.70
N ILE A 128 5.97 -21.08 -8.28
CA ILE A 128 6.31 -20.31 -7.09
C ILE A 128 5.90 -18.83 -7.23
N SER A 129 6.03 -18.26 -8.43
CA SER A 129 5.54 -16.91 -8.75
C SER A 129 4.02 -16.80 -8.66
N MET A 130 3.26 -17.84 -9.04
CA MET A 130 1.80 -17.84 -8.85
C MET A 130 1.42 -17.89 -7.37
N VAL A 131 2.17 -18.66 -6.56
CA VAL A 131 1.97 -18.75 -5.11
C VAL A 131 2.36 -17.44 -4.42
N ARG A 132 3.43 -16.79 -4.87
CA ARG A 132 3.84 -15.47 -4.40
C ARG A 132 2.82 -14.39 -4.78
N ALA A 133 2.29 -14.41 -6.01
CA ALA A 133 1.19 -13.53 -6.40
C ALA A 133 -0.04 -13.73 -5.50
N LYS A 134 -0.39 -14.98 -5.16
CA LYS A 134 -1.43 -15.29 -4.16
C LYS A 134 -1.11 -14.70 -2.79
N LEU A 135 0.13 -14.84 -2.29
CA LEU A 135 0.57 -14.20 -1.06
C LEU A 135 0.35 -12.68 -1.10
N LEU A 136 0.81 -12.01 -2.16
CA LEU A 136 0.76 -10.56 -2.29
C LEU A 136 -0.67 -10.02 -2.44
N GLN A 137 -1.57 -10.71 -3.14
CA GLN A 137 -2.93 -10.20 -3.36
C GLN A 137 -3.97 -10.73 -2.38
N ASP A 138 -3.81 -11.96 -1.86
CA ASP A 138 -4.83 -12.61 -1.05
C ASP A 138 -4.60 -12.52 0.46
N SER A 139 -3.40 -12.14 0.92
CA SER A 139 -3.14 -11.95 2.36
C SER A 139 -4.00 -10.84 2.94
N GLU A 140 -4.67 -11.12 4.06
CA GLU A 140 -5.49 -10.15 4.78
C GLU A 140 -4.69 -8.90 5.17
N ALA A 141 -3.49 -9.09 5.71
CA ALA A 141 -2.56 -8.01 6.01
C ALA A 141 -2.31 -7.05 4.84
N ILE A 142 -2.07 -7.58 3.64
CA ILE A 142 -1.83 -6.76 2.45
C ILE A 142 -3.10 -6.04 2.01
N ARG A 143 -4.24 -6.74 2.00
CA ARG A 143 -5.54 -6.15 1.65
C ARG A 143 -5.91 -5.01 2.58
N LEU A 144 -5.75 -5.20 3.89
CA LEU A 144 -6.04 -4.16 4.88
C LEU A 144 -5.00 -3.04 4.81
N GLY A 145 -3.72 -3.39 4.71
CA GLY A 145 -2.61 -2.45 4.67
C GLY A 145 -2.61 -1.53 3.45
N THR A 146 -3.17 -1.98 2.34
CA THR A 146 -3.26 -1.21 1.07
C THR A 146 -4.69 -0.82 0.70
N GLY A 147 -5.71 -1.35 1.36
CA GLY A 147 -7.11 -1.20 0.97
C GLY A 147 -8.02 -0.58 2.02
N PHE A 148 -7.57 -0.41 3.27
CA PHE A 148 -8.49 0.13 4.28
C PHE A 148 -7.79 0.91 5.38
N SER A 149 -8.13 2.19 5.48
CA SER A 149 -7.88 2.99 6.66
C SER A 149 -8.98 4.04 6.82
N ARG A 150 -9.25 4.41 8.08
CA ARG A 150 -10.04 5.61 8.42
C ARG A 150 -9.16 6.77 8.88
N ALA A 151 -7.88 6.51 9.12
CA ALA A 151 -6.93 7.49 9.61
C ALA A 151 -6.27 8.24 8.45
N PHE A 152 -5.82 9.45 8.76
CA PHE A 152 -4.94 10.25 7.93
C PHE A 152 -3.55 10.31 8.55
N LEU A 153 -2.55 10.65 7.76
CA LEU A 153 -1.24 10.98 8.30
C LEU A 153 -1.41 12.19 9.23
N ALA A 154 -0.78 12.09 10.40
CA ALA A 154 -0.58 13.22 11.30
C ALA A 154 0.89 13.64 11.25
N PRO A 155 1.23 14.88 11.64
CA PRO A 155 2.62 15.28 11.80
C PRO A 155 3.35 14.32 12.74
N ASN A 156 4.60 13.99 12.44
CA ASN A 156 5.42 13.16 13.32
C ASN A 156 5.59 13.81 14.71
N ASP A 157 4.93 13.24 15.72
CA ASP A 157 5.38 13.33 17.10
C ASP A 157 6.65 12.47 17.22
N SER A 158 7.73 13.06 17.74
CA SER A 158 8.98 12.41 18.17
C SER A 158 8.84 11.07 18.93
N LYS A 159 7.65 10.70 19.41
CA LYS A 159 7.38 9.52 20.25
C LYS A 159 6.71 8.35 19.54
N THR A 160 6.21 8.50 18.31
CA THR A 160 5.51 7.41 17.61
C THR A 160 5.83 7.39 16.12
N SER A 161 6.70 6.46 15.71
CA SER A 161 6.74 5.97 14.33
C SER A 161 5.32 5.56 13.93
N GLN A 162 4.71 6.19 12.92
CA GLN A 162 3.43 5.75 12.34
C GLN A 162 3.56 4.42 11.56
N GLY A 163 4.53 3.58 11.94
CA GLY A 163 4.88 2.35 11.26
C GLY A 163 5.79 2.54 10.04
N PHE A 164 6.53 3.65 9.94
CA PHE A 164 7.35 3.91 8.75
C PHE A 164 8.41 2.84 8.57
N THR A 165 9.24 2.61 9.60
CA THR A 165 10.32 1.62 9.55
C THR A 165 9.77 0.22 9.35
N GLU A 166 8.69 -0.13 10.05
CA GLU A 166 8.07 -1.44 9.96
C GLU A 166 7.44 -1.70 8.59
N THR A 167 6.81 -0.68 8.00
CA THR A 167 6.29 -0.76 6.63
C THR A 167 7.42 -0.85 5.60
N LEU A 168 8.50 -0.08 5.78
CA LEU A 168 9.66 -0.14 4.89
C LEU A 168 10.27 -1.54 4.87
N LEU A 169 10.59 -2.08 6.05
CA LEU A 169 11.18 -3.41 6.19
C LEU A 169 10.25 -4.50 5.65
N ALA A 170 8.94 -4.37 5.86
CA ALA A 170 7.98 -5.33 5.30
C ALA A 170 7.92 -5.27 3.77
N LEU A 171 8.00 -4.09 3.15
CA LEU A 171 8.06 -3.96 1.70
C LEU A 171 9.37 -4.50 1.13
N GLU A 172 10.51 -4.21 1.76
CA GLU A 172 11.81 -4.75 1.38
C GLU A 172 11.83 -6.28 1.45
N PHE A 173 11.27 -6.85 2.53
CA PHE A 173 11.15 -8.29 2.71
C PHE A 173 10.24 -8.91 1.64
N LEU A 174 9.07 -8.34 1.37
CA LEU A 174 8.16 -8.86 0.34
C LEU A 174 8.76 -8.79 -1.07
N SER A 175 9.52 -7.74 -1.36
CA SER A 175 10.28 -7.61 -2.61
C SER A 175 11.35 -8.69 -2.74
N SER A 176 12.07 -9.02 -1.67
CA SER A 176 13.15 -10.01 -1.69
C SER A 176 12.67 -11.44 -1.96
N LEU A 177 11.39 -11.76 -1.68
CA LEU A 177 10.75 -13.05 -1.98
C LEU A 177 10.79 -13.43 -3.46
N ALA A 178 11.14 -12.49 -4.35
CA ALA A 178 11.45 -12.77 -5.75
C ALA A 178 12.61 -13.78 -5.90
N ASN A 179 13.62 -13.64 -5.04
CA ASN A 179 14.93 -14.28 -5.16
C ASN A 179 15.30 -15.13 -3.95
N ASP A 180 14.73 -14.84 -2.77
CA ASP A 180 15.00 -15.60 -1.56
C ASP A 180 14.05 -16.81 -1.44
N THR A 181 14.64 -17.97 -1.23
CA THR A 181 13.94 -19.25 -1.05
C THR A 181 13.99 -19.77 0.39
N SER A 182 14.75 -19.11 1.26
CA SER A 182 14.94 -19.49 2.66
C SER A 182 14.09 -18.61 3.57
N VAL A 183 12.77 -18.78 3.49
CA VAL A 183 11.80 -17.93 4.19
C VAL A 183 11.16 -18.68 5.36
N SER A 184 11.33 -18.14 6.58
CA SER A 184 10.60 -18.60 7.76
C SER A 184 9.15 -18.10 7.75
N TYR A 185 8.23 -18.91 8.26
CA TYR A 185 6.84 -18.49 8.47
C TYR A 185 6.73 -17.38 9.51
N GLU A 186 7.46 -17.49 10.62
CA GLU A 186 7.45 -16.51 11.71
C GLU A 186 7.95 -15.14 11.24
N GLU A 187 9.01 -15.12 10.42
CA GLU A 187 9.54 -13.88 9.84
C GLU A 187 8.54 -13.24 8.86
N LEU A 188 7.99 -14.03 7.93
CA LEU A 188 6.98 -13.55 6.99
C LEU A 188 5.75 -12.98 7.72
N GLU A 189 5.23 -13.69 8.72
CA GLU A 189 4.07 -13.21 9.48
C GLU A 189 4.38 -11.93 10.27
N THR A 190 5.60 -11.79 10.82
CA THR A 190 6.00 -10.55 11.52
C THR A 190 5.90 -9.33 10.61
N HIS A 191 6.33 -9.47 9.35
CA HIS A 191 6.21 -8.40 8.35
C HIS A 191 4.75 -8.15 7.94
N LEU A 192 3.95 -9.21 7.75
CA LEU A 192 2.53 -9.08 7.41
C LEU A 192 1.73 -8.42 8.56
N GLU A 193 1.93 -8.84 9.80
CA GLU A 193 1.30 -8.24 10.98
C GLU A 193 1.62 -6.75 11.11
N SER A 194 2.86 -6.36 10.78
CA SER A 194 3.26 -4.94 10.76
C SER A 194 2.46 -4.13 9.74
N LEU A 195 2.29 -4.65 8.53
CA LEU A 195 1.47 -4.00 7.49
C LEU A 195 -0.01 -3.89 7.90
N GLU A 196 -0.54 -4.92 8.55
CA GLU A 196 -1.92 -4.91 9.04
C GLU A 196 -2.12 -3.94 10.21
N LYS A 197 -1.15 -3.86 11.12
CA LYS A 197 -1.21 -3.01 12.31
C LYS A 197 -1.17 -1.54 11.94
N TYR A 198 -0.21 -1.15 11.10
CA TYR A 198 0.03 0.26 10.80
C TYR A 198 -0.79 0.76 9.61
N ARG A 199 -1.01 -0.09 8.60
CA ARG A 199 -1.75 0.25 7.37
C ARG A 199 -1.27 1.54 6.72
N LEU A 200 0.04 1.81 6.81
CA LEU A 200 0.59 3.11 6.47
C LEU A 200 0.37 3.47 5.00
N LEU A 201 0.45 2.49 4.08
CA LEU A 201 0.14 2.73 2.66
C LEU A 201 -1.31 3.21 2.46
N ALA A 202 -2.29 2.53 3.07
CA ALA A 202 -3.68 2.96 3.03
C ALA A 202 -3.89 4.34 3.70
N VAL A 203 -3.21 4.63 4.83
CA VAL A 203 -3.25 5.96 5.47
C VAL A 203 -2.70 7.05 4.53
N MET A 204 -1.58 6.78 3.86
CA MET A 204 -0.96 7.70 2.89
C MET A 204 -1.85 7.95 1.69
N TRP A 205 -2.36 6.90 1.05
CA TRP A 205 -3.25 7.01 -0.10
C TRP A 205 -4.57 7.68 0.24
N ARG A 206 -5.10 7.47 1.45
CA ARG A 206 -6.26 8.22 1.92
C ARG A 206 -5.95 9.70 2.13
N THR A 207 -4.78 10.02 2.69
CA THR A 207 -4.29 11.39 2.93
C THR A 207 -4.12 12.17 1.63
N GLN A 208 -3.46 11.58 0.63
CA GLN A 208 -3.25 12.25 -0.66
C GLN A 208 -4.58 12.53 -1.37
N GLN A 209 -5.54 11.60 -1.32
CA GLN A 209 -6.86 11.79 -1.91
C GLN A 209 -7.67 12.86 -1.17
N TYR A 210 -7.57 12.94 0.16
CA TYR A 210 -8.23 13.99 0.93
C TYR A 210 -7.76 15.38 0.52
N ILE A 211 -6.43 15.59 0.50
CA ILE A 211 -5.85 16.86 0.07
C ILE A 211 -6.27 17.18 -1.37
N SER A 212 -6.19 16.20 -2.26
CA SER A 212 -6.57 16.35 -3.69
C SER A 212 -8.04 16.69 -3.92
N ASN A 213 -8.93 16.36 -2.98
CA ASN A 213 -10.38 16.57 -3.13
C ASN A 213 -10.89 17.79 -2.36
N THR A 214 -10.15 18.30 -1.37
CA THR A 214 -10.59 19.43 -0.52
C THR A 214 -9.90 20.74 -0.88
N LEU A 215 -8.59 20.69 -1.14
CA LEU A 215 -7.80 21.88 -1.41
C LEU A 215 -8.22 22.64 -2.68
N PRO A 216 -8.71 22.00 -3.77
CA PRO A 216 -9.14 22.72 -4.97
C PRO A 216 -10.22 23.78 -4.72
N ALA A 217 -11.18 23.53 -3.82
CA ALA A 217 -12.23 24.50 -3.50
C ALA A 217 -11.65 25.79 -2.89
N ILE A 218 -10.67 25.65 -2.00
CA ILE A 218 -9.96 26.80 -1.40
C ILE A 218 -9.12 27.51 -2.47
N THR A 219 -8.39 26.76 -3.30
CA THR A 219 -7.58 27.31 -4.39
C THR A 219 -8.43 28.15 -5.35
N THR A 220 -9.60 27.65 -5.77
CA THR A 220 -10.51 28.40 -6.66
C THR A 220 -10.98 29.71 -6.04
N ALA A 221 -11.30 29.72 -4.74
CA ALA A 221 -11.71 30.95 -4.06
C ALA A 221 -10.55 31.96 -3.94
N LEU A 222 -9.32 31.49 -3.71
CA LEU A 222 -8.13 32.34 -3.70
C LEU A 222 -7.84 32.94 -5.08
N ASP A 223 -7.94 32.14 -6.15
CA ASP A 223 -7.77 32.62 -7.52
C ASP A 223 -8.84 33.66 -7.89
N GLN A 224 -10.10 33.43 -7.50
CA GLN A 224 -11.17 34.42 -7.69
C GLN A 224 -10.84 35.72 -6.95
N TYR A 225 -10.47 35.63 -5.66
CA TYR A 225 -10.08 36.79 -4.87
C TYR A 225 -8.93 37.57 -5.50
N ALA A 226 -7.91 36.87 -6.01
CA ALA A 226 -6.80 37.50 -6.73
C ALA A 226 -7.30 38.27 -7.97
N THR A 227 -8.26 37.76 -8.73
CA THR A 227 -8.76 38.51 -9.91
C THR A 227 -9.56 39.78 -9.57
N GLU A 228 -10.18 39.83 -8.39
CA GLU A 228 -11.10 40.89 -8.00
C GLU A 228 -10.47 41.97 -7.09
N MET A 229 -9.34 41.66 -6.45
CA MET A 229 -8.74 42.55 -5.46
C MET A 229 -8.01 43.75 -6.08
N ASN A 230 -8.00 44.88 -5.34
CA ASN A 230 -7.25 46.09 -5.68
C ASN A 230 -6.31 46.45 -4.52
N CYS A 231 -5.05 46.81 -4.78
CA CYS A 231 -4.06 47.04 -3.74
C CYS A 231 -4.14 48.47 -3.18
N SER A 232 -5.02 48.64 -2.19
CA SER A 232 -5.17 49.84 -1.36
C SER A 232 -4.65 49.58 0.06
N VAL A 233 -4.53 50.61 0.91
CA VAL A 233 -4.05 50.45 2.30
C VAL A 233 -4.87 49.44 3.11
N GLN A 234 -6.19 49.38 2.92
CA GLN A 234 -7.04 48.37 3.58
C GLN A 234 -6.78 46.93 3.07
N THR A 235 -6.26 46.80 1.85
CA THR A 235 -5.88 45.51 1.26
C THR A 235 -4.58 45.00 1.89
N THR A 236 -3.67 45.88 2.30
CA THR A 236 -2.42 45.52 2.99
C THR A 236 -2.66 44.83 4.34
N ASP A 237 -3.60 45.33 5.15
CA ASP A 237 -3.98 44.69 6.42
C ASP A 237 -4.60 43.30 6.20
N LYS A 238 -5.41 43.15 5.13
CA LYS A 238 -5.97 41.84 4.76
C LYS A 238 -4.90 40.86 4.30
N THR A 239 -3.91 41.32 3.54
CA THR A 239 -2.81 40.44 3.09
C THR A 239 -1.99 39.91 4.27
N GLU A 240 -1.75 40.71 5.31
CA GLU A 240 -1.07 40.24 6.53
C GLU A 240 -1.89 39.16 7.27
N ILE A 241 -3.21 39.36 7.38
CA ILE A 241 -4.10 38.35 7.98
C ILE A 241 -4.08 37.06 7.16
N LEU A 242 -4.15 37.16 5.82
CA LEU A 242 -4.10 36.01 4.93
C LEU A 242 -2.76 35.26 5.03
N ASP A 243 -1.64 35.97 5.12
CA ASP A 243 -0.31 35.36 5.34
C ASP A 243 -0.23 34.62 6.68
N ASN A 244 -0.83 35.16 7.74
CA ASN A 244 -0.92 34.48 9.02
C ASN A 244 -1.75 33.19 8.92
N ILE A 245 -2.89 33.23 8.21
CA ILE A 245 -3.73 32.04 7.98
C ILE A 245 -2.99 30.98 7.16
N LEU A 246 -2.33 31.39 6.07
CA LEU A 246 -1.47 30.54 5.24
C LEU A 246 -0.42 29.81 6.10
N ASN A 247 0.31 30.56 6.93
CA ASN A 247 1.35 29.98 7.77
C ASN A 247 0.78 29.04 8.84
N MET A 248 -0.25 29.47 9.56
CA MET A 248 -0.81 28.71 10.69
C MET A 248 -1.46 27.38 10.29
N PHE A 249 -2.17 27.35 9.16
CA PHE A 249 -2.96 26.18 8.78
C PHE A 249 -2.37 25.42 7.59
N PHE A 250 -2.04 26.11 6.50
CA PHE A 250 -1.51 25.41 5.34
C PHE A 250 -0.05 25.02 5.55
N VAL A 251 0.87 25.96 5.79
CA VAL A 251 2.31 25.64 5.91
C VAL A 251 2.59 24.72 7.10
N ASN A 252 2.14 25.10 8.30
CA ASN A 252 2.50 24.39 9.52
C ASN A 252 1.73 23.07 9.74
N LYS A 253 0.59 22.86 9.05
CA LYS A 253 -0.21 21.63 9.22
C LYS A 253 -0.35 20.86 7.92
N ILE A 254 -1.11 21.38 6.96
CA ILE A 254 -1.47 20.63 5.73
C ILE A 254 -0.22 20.30 4.90
N GLN A 255 0.65 21.28 4.66
CA GLN A 255 1.89 21.13 3.92
C GLN A 255 2.93 20.33 4.70
N ALA A 256 2.98 20.45 6.03
CA ALA A 256 3.85 19.61 6.88
C ALA A 256 3.48 18.13 6.74
N ILE A 257 2.19 17.79 6.78
CA ILE A 257 1.68 16.44 6.50
C ILE A 257 2.01 16.02 5.07
N GLY A 258 1.83 16.91 4.08
CA GLY A 258 2.21 16.66 2.68
C GLY A 258 3.71 16.40 2.49
N GLY A 259 4.58 17.09 3.24
CA GLY A 259 6.02 16.87 3.23
C GLY A 259 6.39 15.48 3.75
N GLN A 260 5.74 15.04 4.83
CA GLN A 260 5.89 13.67 5.35
C GLN A 260 5.37 12.63 4.36
N LEU A 261 4.20 12.85 3.77
CA LEU A 261 3.64 12.00 2.72
C LEU A 261 4.64 11.84 1.56
N ASN A 262 5.24 12.93 1.08
CA ASN A 262 6.25 12.91 0.02
C ASN A 262 7.47 12.07 0.41
N ALA A 263 8.01 12.29 1.62
CA ALA A 263 9.18 11.58 2.11
C ALA A 263 8.93 10.06 2.16
N TYR A 264 7.77 9.65 2.67
CA TYR A 264 7.39 8.23 2.70
C TYR A 264 7.16 7.67 1.30
N HIS A 265 6.47 8.43 0.46
CA HIS A 265 6.16 8.02 -0.90
C HIS A 265 7.42 7.67 -1.69
N TYR A 266 8.45 8.53 -1.65
CA TYR A 266 9.69 8.29 -2.39
C TYR A 266 10.48 7.07 -1.92
N GLN A 267 10.33 6.66 -0.66
CA GLN A 267 10.96 5.46 -0.12
C GLN A 267 10.18 4.19 -0.49
N PHE A 268 8.84 4.25 -0.47
CA PHE A 268 8.00 3.07 -0.73
C PHE A 268 7.77 2.81 -2.22
N LYS A 269 7.72 3.84 -3.06
CA LYS A 269 7.48 3.74 -4.51
C LYS A 269 8.34 2.67 -5.20
N PRO A 270 9.68 2.65 -5.08
CA PRO A 270 10.50 1.64 -5.78
C PRO A 270 10.18 0.20 -5.35
N LEU A 271 9.86 -0.02 -4.08
CA LEU A 271 9.50 -1.35 -3.57
C LEU A 271 8.12 -1.78 -4.08
N ILE A 272 7.14 -0.87 -4.12
CA ILE A 272 5.82 -1.15 -4.70
C ILE A 272 5.95 -1.43 -6.21
N GLU A 273 6.82 -0.72 -6.92
CA GLU A 273 7.12 -0.96 -8.34
C GLU A 273 7.74 -2.35 -8.55
N GLU A 274 8.60 -2.81 -7.64
CA GLU A 274 9.14 -4.17 -7.69
C GLU A 274 8.04 -5.22 -7.48
N LEU A 275 7.16 -5.03 -6.49
CA LEU A 275 6.01 -5.92 -6.28
C LEU A 275 5.04 -5.94 -7.48
N LEU A 276 4.87 -4.82 -8.18
CA LEU A 276 4.06 -4.71 -9.41
C LEU A 276 4.62 -5.54 -10.58
N ASN A 277 5.93 -5.81 -10.56
CA ASN A 277 6.57 -6.66 -11.57
C ASN A 277 6.24 -8.15 -11.40
N GLU A 278 5.57 -8.55 -10.32
CA GLU A 278 5.15 -9.94 -10.12
C GLU A 278 4.27 -10.41 -11.30
N PRO A 279 4.70 -11.41 -12.09
CA PRO A 279 4.06 -11.75 -13.36
C PRO A 279 2.60 -12.21 -13.23
N PHE A 280 2.27 -12.90 -12.13
CA PHE A 280 0.94 -13.49 -11.93
C PHE A 280 0.02 -12.66 -11.02
N LEU A 281 0.45 -11.48 -10.58
CA LEU A 281 -0.41 -10.57 -9.84
C LEU A 281 -1.59 -10.14 -10.72
N ALA A 282 -2.81 -10.21 -10.18
CA ALA A 282 -4.01 -9.89 -10.93
C ALA A 282 -3.98 -8.47 -11.52
N SER A 283 -4.46 -8.30 -12.75
CA SER A 283 -4.44 -7.00 -13.43
C SER A 283 -5.19 -5.92 -12.64
N SER A 284 -6.31 -6.27 -11.99
CA SER A 284 -7.05 -5.37 -11.10
C SER A 284 -6.20 -4.84 -9.95
N VAL A 285 -5.39 -5.71 -9.33
CA VAL A 285 -4.49 -5.35 -8.22
C VAL A 285 -3.34 -4.49 -8.73
N LYS A 286 -2.76 -4.85 -9.89
CA LYS A 286 -1.73 -4.02 -10.53
C LYS A 286 -2.25 -2.61 -10.83
N THR A 287 -3.43 -2.50 -11.44
CA THR A 287 -4.05 -1.21 -11.74
C THR A 287 -4.34 -0.43 -10.46
N TYR A 288 -4.91 -1.07 -9.44
CA TYR A 288 -5.20 -0.42 -8.16
C TYR A 288 -3.94 0.16 -7.51
N TRP A 289 -2.89 -0.65 -7.31
CA TRP A 289 -1.63 -0.20 -6.72
C TRP A 289 -0.91 0.84 -7.59
N HIS A 290 -0.93 0.69 -8.91
CA HIS A 290 -0.38 1.69 -9.83
C HIS A 290 -1.09 3.02 -9.66
N THR A 291 -2.43 3.05 -9.70
CA THR A 291 -3.21 4.28 -9.58
C THR A 291 -2.97 4.99 -8.25
N GLN A 292 -2.93 4.26 -7.14
CA GLN A 292 -2.65 4.88 -5.84
C GLN A 292 -1.21 5.39 -5.72
N THR A 293 -0.25 4.68 -6.31
CA THR A 293 1.17 5.04 -6.22
C THR A 293 1.55 6.13 -7.22
N HIS A 294 0.94 6.20 -8.39
CA HIS A 294 1.36 7.11 -9.47
C HIS A 294 0.32 8.19 -9.74
N ASP A 295 -0.88 7.80 -10.13
CA ASP A 295 -1.88 8.72 -10.69
C ASP A 295 -2.41 9.66 -9.59
N GLU A 296 -2.84 9.10 -8.47
CA GLU A 296 -3.35 9.87 -7.32
C GLU A 296 -2.25 10.68 -6.63
N PHE A 297 -1.01 10.16 -6.60
CA PHE A 297 0.13 10.92 -6.07
C PHE A 297 0.45 12.13 -6.97
N THR A 298 0.44 11.95 -8.30
CA THR A 298 0.63 13.05 -9.27
C THR A 298 -0.47 14.11 -9.15
N LYS A 299 -1.73 13.68 -9.02
CA LYS A 299 -2.87 14.57 -8.78
C LYS A 299 -2.68 15.38 -7.50
N TYR A 300 -2.26 14.74 -6.41
CA TYR A 300 -1.96 15.40 -5.15
C TYR A 300 -0.82 16.43 -5.30
N GLN A 301 0.30 16.07 -5.94
CA GLN A 301 1.41 17.01 -6.13
C GLN A 301 1.00 18.23 -6.95
N ASN A 302 0.22 18.03 -8.02
CA ASN A 302 -0.32 19.12 -8.82
C ASN A 302 -1.26 20.01 -8.00
N THR A 303 -2.11 19.42 -7.16
CA THR A 303 -3.03 20.17 -6.28
C THR A 303 -2.27 21.07 -5.31
N ILE A 304 -1.22 20.55 -4.66
CA ILE A 304 -0.36 21.36 -3.79
C ILE A 304 0.32 22.48 -4.57
N LYS A 305 0.86 22.19 -5.75
CA LYS A 305 1.53 23.21 -6.60
C LYS A 305 0.58 24.33 -7.01
N GLN A 306 -0.64 23.99 -7.46
CA GLN A 306 -1.66 24.96 -7.82
C GLN A 306 -2.06 25.83 -6.64
N HIS A 307 -2.21 25.23 -5.46
CA HIS A 307 -2.54 25.98 -4.26
C HIS A 307 -1.44 26.98 -3.87
N VAL A 308 -0.16 26.57 -3.93
CA VAL A 308 0.97 27.48 -3.70
C VAL A 308 1.00 28.60 -4.74
N GLN A 309 0.70 28.30 -6.01
CA GLN A 309 0.65 29.31 -7.07
C GLN A 309 -0.45 30.35 -6.82
N ALA A 310 -1.64 29.94 -6.35
CA ALA A 310 -2.71 30.88 -6.02
C ALA A 310 -2.26 31.91 -4.96
N TRP A 311 -1.50 31.47 -3.95
CA TRP A 311 -0.90 32.36 -2.96
C TRP A 311 0.17 33.30 -3.53
N GLN A 312 1.00 32.80 -4.45
CA GLN A 312 2.00 33.63 -5.14
C GLN A 312 1.31 34.74 -5.95
N ASN A 313 0.24 34.43 -6.67
CA ASN A 313 -0.52 35.40 -7.45
C ASN A 313 -1.09 36.54 -6.58
N ILE A 314 -1.63 36.22 -5.40
CA ILE A 314 -2.13 37.23 -4.45
C ILE A 314 -0.99 38.16 -4.00
N ARG A 315 0.20 37.61 -3.72
CA ARG A 315 1.36 38.42 -3.28
C ARG A 315 1.90 39.30 -4.40
N GLU A 316 2.01 38.77 -5.61
CA GLU A 316 2.55 39.50 -6.77
C GLU A 316 1.69 40.69 -7.18
N GLN A 317 0.38 40.63 -6.97
CA GLN A 317 -0.50 41.74 -7.31
C GLN A 317 -0.34 42.96 -6.40
N CYS A 318 0.08 42.78 -5.14
CA CYS A 318 0.25 43.86 -4.16
C CYS A 318 1.71 44.14 -3.76
N SER A 319 2.67 43.55 -4.48
CA SER A 319 4.10 43.88 -4.37
C SER A 319 4.49 45.14 -5.14
#